data_AF-A0AAW7CWV3-F1
#
_entry.id   AF-A0AAW7CWV3-F1
#
_cell.length_a   1.000
_cell.length_b   1.000
_cell.length_c   1.000
_cell.angle_alpha   90.00
_cell.angle_beta   90.00
_cell.angle_gamma   90.00
#
_symmetry.space_group_name_H-M   'P 1'
#
loop_
_entity.id
_entity.type
_entity.pdbx_description
1 polymer ?
#
loop_
_entity_poly.entity_id
_entity_poly.type
_entity_poly.pdbx_seq_one_letter_code
_entity_poly.pdbx_strand_id
1 'polypeptide(L)'
;EQKQSGFTLALSGTAGAALNTAVQTAGDAKETDNSRIKALQSIKAGLSGVQGAEAARLAETQGDAGSAFGINLSYGSQSSESETETRQSTAQGSSISAGQNLTVNAGGKTAGSGNIDVTGSELQAGGHATLNAQNDIMLTSAQNIQTVDGKNSSKGGSVGVGVTFGSNGAGFNVNASVNRGKGFEKGNSQYATDSTVNAGKTLTLSSGHDTTLKGAQVQGNKVIANVGNNLTLQSEQATDNYDSKQTRLSAGGSVGFGNGSLNISASRDKMHSEYRSVQNQTGIFAGKEGFDITVGKHTQLDGAVIASEGNAEKNRLDTGTLG
;
A
#
# COMPACT_ATOMS: atom_id res chain seq x y z
N GLU A 1 -3.15 6.02 -24.40
CA GLU A 1 -4.54 6.28 -24.83
C GLU A 1 -5.15 5.01 -25.43
N GLN A 2 -6.38 4.65 -25.06
CA GLN A 2 -7.12 3.52 -25.65
C GLN A 2 -8.39 4.03 -26.32
N LYS A 3 -8.65 3.55 -27.54
CA LYS A 3 -9.83 3.87 -28.34
C LYS A 3 -10.44 2.57 -28.84
N GLN A 4 -11.74 2.41 -28.69
CA GLN A 4 -12.47 1.26 -29.20
C GLN A 4 -13.79 1.72 -29.79
N SER A 5 -14.14 1.18 -30.95
CA SER A 5 -15.43 1.37 -31.58
C SER A 5 -15.88 0.05 -32.20
N GLY A 6 -17.17 -0.26 -32.12
CA GLY A 6 -17.67 -1.51 -32.68
C GLY A 6 -19.13 -1.76 -32.39
N PHE A 7 -19.64 -2.84 -32.99
CA PHE A 7 -20.97 -3.35 -32.74
C PHE A 7 -20.97 -4.27 -31.50
N THR A 8 -21.98 -4.13 -30.64
CA THR A 8 -22.21 -4.98 -29.47
C THR A 8 -23.61 -5.57 -29.57
N LEU A 9 -23.70 -6.90 -29.55
CA LEU A 9 -24.96 -7.64 -29.50
C LEU A 9 -25.18 -8.14 -28.06
N ALA A 10 -26.28 -7.71 -27.42
CA ALA A 10 -26.63 -8.06 -26.04
C ALA A 10 -27.99 -8.77 -25.96
N LEU A 11 -28.13 -9.65 -24.99
CA LEU A 11 -29.34 -10.42 -24.69
C LEU A 11 -29.81 -10.09 -23.26
N SER A 12 -31.12 -9.88 -23.04
CA SER A 12 -31.71 -9.52 -21.73
C SER A 12 -32.93 -10.37 -21.38
N GLY A 13 -33.18 -10.67 -20.09
CA GLY A 13 -34.36 -11.39 -19.58
C GLY A 13 -34.20 -12.02 -18.16
N THR A 14 -35.29 -12.39 -17.49
CA THR A 14 -35.31 -12.94 -16.10
C THR A 14 -34.66 -14.32 -15.94
N ALA A 15 -34.48 -15.07 -17.03
CA ALA A 15 -33.66 -16.29 -17.07
C ALA A 15 -32.17 -16.01 -17.39
N GLY A 16 -31.78 -14.75 -17.58
CA GLY A 16 -30.45 -14.36 -18.05
C GLY A 16 -29.40 -14.11 -16.96
N ALA A 17 -29.79 -14.03 -15.68
CA ALA A 17 -28.84 -13.79 -14.59
C ALA A 17 -27.88 -14.98 -14.34
N ALA A 18 -28.15 -16.16 -14.91
CA ALA A 18 -27.34 -17.36 -14.73
C ALA A 18 -26.31 -17.63 -15.86
N LEU A 19 -26.25 -16.82 -16.92
CA LEU A 19 -25.49 -17.18 -18.14
C LEU A 19 -24.48 -16.13 -18.61
N ASN A 20 -23.87 -15.36 -17.72
CA ASN A 20 -22.72 -14.53 -18.09
C ASN A 20 -21.35 -15.19 -17.82
N THR A 21 -21.31 -16.38 -17.22
CA THR A 21 -20.05 -17.09 -16.88
C THR A 21 -19.81 -18.36 -17.72
N ALA A 22 -20.75 -18.76 -18.57
CA ALA A 22 -20.66 -20.02 -19.33
C ALA A 22 -20.14 -19.86 -20.77
N VAL A 23 -20.27 -18.67 -21.38
CA VAL A 23 -19.97 -18.50 -22.82
C VAL A 23 -18.48 -18.23 -23.10
N GLN A 24 -17.73 -17.67 -22.14
CA GLN A 24 -16.27 -17.57 -22.29
C GLN A 24 -15.57 -18.95 -22.18
N THR A 25 -16.18 -19.95 -21.54
CA THR A 25 -15.55 -21.28 -21.38
C THR A 25 -15.91 -22.26 -22.50
N ALA A 26 -17.00 -22.03 -23.25
CA ALA A 26 -17.41 -22.91 -24.36
C ALA A 26 -16.67 -22.60 -25.68
N GLY A 27 -16.11 -21.38 -25.82
CA GLY A 27 -15.26 -21.01 -26.97
C GLY A 27 -13.92 -21.75 -26.97
N ASP A 28 -13.32 -21.95 -25.79
CA ASP A 28 -12.02 -22.62 -25.65
C ASP A 28 -12.10 -24.16 -25.74
N ALA A 29 -13.29 -24.74 -25.58
CA ALA A 29 -13.46 -26.20 -25.58
C ALA A 29 -13.50 -26.85 -26.97
N LYS A 30 -13.55 -26.05 -28.05
CA LYS A 30 -13.51 -26.58 -29.43
C LYS A 30 -12.10 -26.85 -29.95
N GLU A 31 -11.07 -26.49 -29.20
CA GLU A 31 -9.68 -26.50 -29.70
C GLU A 31 -8.72 -27.32 -28.82
N THR A 32 -9.18 -28.37 -28.13
CA THR A 32 -8.26 -29.22 -27.35
C THR A 32 -8.57 -30.72 -27.44
N ASP A 33 -7.65 -31.47 -28.06
CA ASP A 33 -7.69 -32.92 -28.27
C ASP A 33 -7.33 -33.78 -27.05
N ASN A 34 -7.37 -33.23 -25.82
CA ASN A 34 -6.96 -33.96 -24.63
C ASN A 34 -8.14 -34.61 -23.89
N SER A 35 -8.23 -35.94 -23.98
CA SER A 35 -9.28 -36.78 -23.38
C SER A 35 -9.40 -36.64 -21.84
N ARG A 36 -8.34 -36.22 -21.14
CA ARG A 36 -8.40 -35.96 -19.69
C ARG A 36 -9.08 -34.65 -19.33
N ILE A 37 -9.04 -33.63 -20.19
CA ILE A 37 -9.74 -32.36 -19.97
C ILE A 37 -11.24 -32.52 -20.17
N LYS A 38 -11.68 -33.35 -21.12
CA LYS A 38 -13.10 -33.73 -21.27
C LYS A 38 -13.65 -34.45 -20.02
N ALA A 39 -12.86 -35.31 -19.40
CA ALA A 39 -13.26 -36.04 -18.19
C ALA A 39 -13.32 -35.15 -16.93
N LEU A 40 -12.46 -34.13 -16.85
CA LEU A 40 -12.52 -33.13 -15.77
C LEU A 40 -13.70 -32.15 -15.94
N GLN A 41 -14.07 -31.84 -17.18
CA GLN A 41 -15.24 -31.00 -17.48
C GLN A 41 -16.58 -31.69 -17.18
N SER A 42 -16.69 -33.01 -17.36
CA SER A 42 -17.90 -33.76 -17.00
C SER A 42 -18.12 -33.84 -15.48
N ILE A 43 -17.06 -33.88 -14.68
CA ILE A 43 -17.14 -33.82 -13.20
C ILE A 43 -17.62 -32.43 -12.72
N LYS A 44 -17.23 -31.35 -13.41
CA LYS A 44 -17.66 -29.97 -13.08
C LYS A 44 -19.14 -29.71 -13.38
N ALA A 45 -19.70 -30.39 -14.39
CA ALA A 45 -21.13 -30.40 -14.65
C ALA A 45 -21.94 -31.09 -13.54
N GLY A 46 -21.36 -32.12 -12.89
CA GLY A 46 -22.02 -32.87 -11.80
C GLY A 46 -22.11 -32.11 -10.47
N LEU A 47 -21.20 -31.18 -10.19
CA LEU A 47 -21.16 -30.44 -8.90
C LEU A 47 -21.98 -29.14 -8.88
N SER A 48 -22.54 -28.72 -10.02
CA SER A 48 -23.46 -27.56 -10.12
C SER A 48 -24.92 -27.92 -9.80
N GLY A 49 -25.19 -29.19 -9.46
CA GLY A 49 -26.54 -29.75 -9.31
C GLY A 49 -27.29 -29.39 -8.02
N VAL A 50 -26.63 -28.82 -7.01
CA VAL A 50 -27.26 -28.61 -5.68
C VAL A 50 -27.80 -27.19 -5.44
N GLN A 51 -27.41 -26.19 -6.23
CA GLN A 51 -28.00 -24.84 -6.14
C GLN A 51 -29.10 -24.59 -7.19
N GLY A 52 -29.22 -25.46 -8.20
CA GLY A 52 -30.26 -25.37 -9.23
C GLY A 52 -31.63 -25.85 -8.78
N ALA A 53 -31.71 -26.74 -7.78
CA ALA A 53 -32.98 -27.29 -7.31
C ALA A 53 -33.82 -26.27 -6.52
N GLU A 54 -33.18 -25.32 -5.84
CA GLU A 54 -33.88 -24.28 -5.07
C GLU A 54 -34.33 -23.11 -5.95
N ALA A 55 -33.54 -22.76 -6.97
CA ALA A 55 -33.91 -21.79 -8.00
C ALA A 55 -35.07 -22.26 -8.89
N ALA A 56 -35.15 -23.56 -9.19
CA ALA A 56 -36.29 -24.14 -9.93
C ALA A 56 -37.59 -24.08 -9.12
N ARG A 57 -37.51 -24.24 -7.79
CA ARG A 57 -38.69 -24.14 -6.91
C ARG A 57 -39.12 -22.70 -6.64
N LEU A 58 -38.18 -21.74 -6.67
CA LEU A 58 -38.51 -20.31 -6.68
C LEU A 58 -39.18 -19.86 -8.00
N ALA A 59 -38.84 -20.50 -9.12
CA ALA A 59 -39.48 -20.24 -10.41
C ALA A 59 -40.91 -20.81 -10.50
N GLU A 60 -41.22 -21.90 -9.77
CA GLU A 60 -42.58 -22.45 -9.69
C GLU A 60 -43.50 -21.71 -8.70
N THR A 61 -42.95 -20.97 -7.73
CA THR A 61 -43.73 -20.26 -6.70
C THR A 61 -44.05 -18.81 -7.02
N GLN A 62 -43.49 -18.24 -8.09
CA GLN A 62 -43.94 -16.98 -8.70
C GLN A 62 -44.60 -17.28 -10.05
N GLY A 63 -45.81 -17.81 -9.98
CA GLY A 63 -46.74 -17.69 -11.10
C GLY A 63 -46.98 -16.21 -11.42
N ASP A 64 -46.78 -15.87 -12.68
CA ASP A 64 -47.19 -14.61 -13.33
C ASP A 64 -46.46 -13.31 -12.92
N ALA A 65 -45.24 -13.14 -13.43
CA ALA A 65 -44.70 -11.82 -13.77
C ALA A 65 -44.02 -11.89 -15.14
N GLY A 66 -44.65 -11.28 -16.16
CA GLY A 66 -44.26 -11.35 -17.57
C GLY A 66 -42.75 -11.34 -17.83
N SER A 67 -42.22 -12.49 -18.22
CA SER A 67 -40.81 -12.71 -18.56
C SER A 67 -40.49 -12.15 -19.94
N ALA A 68 -40.15 -10.85 -19.99
CA ALA A 68 -39.70 -10.21 -21.22
C ALA A 68 -38.26 -10.62 -21.56
N PHE A 69 -38.01 -11.05 -22.79
CA PHE A 69 -36.68 -11.31 -23.37
C PHE A 69 -36.37 -10.26 -24.44
N GLY A 70 -35.13 -9.80 -24.56
CA GLY A 70 -34.78 -8.84 -25.61
C GLY A 70 -33.39 -9.01 -26.21
N ILE A 71 -33.30 -8.75 -27.51
CA ILE A 71 -32.05 -8.66 -28.29
C ILE A 71 -31.77 -7.19 -28.54
N ASN A 72 -30.56 -6.71 -28.24
CA ASN A 72 -30.13 -5.33 -28.54
C ASN A 72 -28.83 -5.34 -29.36
N LEU A 73 -28.86 -4.69 -30.53
CA LEU A 73 -27.68 -4.41 -31.33
C LEU A 73 -27.33 -2.93 -31.19
N SER A 74 -26.13 -2.63 -30.69
CA SER A 74 -25.65 -1.25 -30.53
C SER A 74 -24.32 -1.03 -31.23
N TYR A 75 -24.08 0.20 -31.68
CA TYR A 75 -22.79 0.69 -32.13
C TYR A 75 -22.35 1.82 -31.22
N GLY A 76 -21.10 1.77 -30.75
CA GLY A 76 -20.56 2.81 -29.89
C GLY A 76 -19.09 3.06 -30.13
N SER A 77 -18.64 4.21 -29.64
CA SER A 77 -17.23 4.57 -29.56
C SER A 77 -16.88 5.00 -28.14
N GLN A 78 -15.71 4.58 -27.67
CA GLN A 78 -15.19 4.92 -26.35
C GLN A 78 -13.70 5.27 -26.46
N SER A 79 -13.30 6.30 -25.74
CA SER A 79 -11.93 6.76 -25.61
C SER A 79 -11.60 6.93 -24.13
N SER A 80 -10.45 6.41 -23.72
CA SER A 80 -9.95 6.47 -22.36
C SER A 80 -8.46 6.81 -22.38
N GLU A 81 -8.07 7.74 -21.53
CA GLU A 81 -6.69 8.14 -21.30
C GLU A 81 -6.42 8.05 -19.80
N SER A 82 -5.30 7.42 -19.43
CA SER A 82 -4.83 7.33 -18.06
C SER A 82 -3.32 7.45 -18.09
N GLU A 83 -2.79 8.28 -17.23
CA GLU A 83 -1.37 8.48 -17.02
C GLU A 83 -1.13 8.47 -15.51
N THR A 84 -0.18 7.66 -15.07
CA THR A 84 0.24 7.58 -13.67
C THR A 84 1.75 7.62 -13.66
N GLU A 85 2.31 8.57 -12.93
CA GLU A 85 3.74 8.74 -12.73
C GLU A 85 4.08 8.48 -11.26
N THR A 86 4.95 7.50 -11.03
CA THR A 86 5.50 7.21 -9.72
C THR A 86 6.97 7.60 -9.70
N ARG A 87 7.35 8.50 -8.79
CA ARG A 87 8.76 8.83 -8.54
C ARG A 87 9.16 8.36 -7.15
N GLN A 88 10.30 7.68 -7.06
CA GLN A 88 10.84 7.20 -5.81
C GLN A 88 12.28 7.66 -5.64
N SER A 89 12.60 8.17 -4.46
CA SER A 89 13.96 8.46 -4.01
C SER A 89 14.20 7.64 -2.75
N THR A 90 15.07 6.65 -2.86
CA THR A 90 15.40 5.73 -1.77
C THR A 90 16.84 5.95 -1.36
N ALA A 91 17.06 6.13 -0.06
CA ALA A 91 18.38 6.21 0.51
C ALA A 91 19.08 4.85 0.43
N GLN A 92 20.33 4.87 -0.01
CA GLN A 92 21.20 3.71 0.00
C GLN A 92 22.29 3.90 1.07
N GLY A 93 22.15 3.15 2.16
CA GLY A 93 23.07 3.18 3.29
C GLY A 93 24.42 2.54 3.00
N SER A 94 25.40 2.90 3.82
CA SER A 94 26.67 2.16 3.91
C SER A 94 26.55 1.02 4.93
N SER A 95 27.38 -0.02 4.78
CA SER A 95 27.51 -1.07 5.78
C SER A 95 28.97 -1.32 6.16
N ILE A 96 29.23 -1.48 7.46
CA ILE A 96 30.52 -1.91 8.00
C ILE A 96 30.26 -3.16 8.82
N SER A 97 30.88 -4.28 8.47
CA SER A 97 30.74 -5.54 9.20
C SER A 97 32.11 -6.08 9.63
N ALA A 98 32.24 -6.38 10.92
CA ALA A 98 33.41 -6.99 11.52
C ALA A 98 33.01 -8.31 12.19
N GLY A 99 33.66 -9.42 11.82
CA GLY A 99 33.40 -10.72 12.44
C GLY A 99 33.77 -10.79 13.94
N GLN A 100 34.64 -9.87 14.39
CA GLN A 100 35.02 -9.71 15.79
C GLN A 100 34.66 -8.30 16.26
N ASN A 101 35.65 -7.45 16.50
CA ASN A 101 35.41 -6.13 17.07
C ASN A 101 35.41 -5.04 16.01
N LEU A 102 34.55 -4.04 16.20
CA LEU A 102 34.53 -2.79 15.44
C LEU A 102 34.91 -1.64 16.36
N THR A 103 35.82 -0.78 15.91
CA THR A 103 36.17 0.44 16.64
C THR A 103 36.26 1.60 15.66
N VAL A 104 35.46 2.64 15.92
CA VAL A 104 35.47 3.91 15.20
C VAL A 104 35.90 4.98 16.18
N ASN A 105 37.04 5.62 15.91
CA ASN A 105 37.62 6.66 16.76
C ASN A 105 37.70 7.98 15.97
N ALA A 106 37.11 9.05 16.50
CA ALA A 106 37.15 10.39 15.93
C ALA A 106 37.80 11.38 16.91
N GLY A 107 39.14 11.50 16.85
CA GLY A 107 39.94 12.31 17.78
C GLY A 107 40.24 13.73 17.29
N GLY A 108 39.22 14.53 16.98
CA GLY A 108 39.33 15.86 16.35
C GLY A 108 40.49 16.78 16.82
N LYS A 109 41.14 17.48 15.88
CA LYS A 109 42.28 18.39 16.14
C LYS A 109 41.92 19.87 16.13
N THR A 110 40.75 20.22 15.60
CA THR A 110 40.24 21.59 15.51
C THR A 110 38.91 21.70 16.24
N ALA A 111 38.53 22.92 16.64
CA ALA A 111 37.22 23.17 17.24
C ALA A 111 36.09 22.64 16.34
N GLY A 112 35.16 21.88 16.92
CA GLY A 112 34.03 21.26 16.21
C GLY A 112 34.38 20.04 15.35
N SER A 113 35.62 19.52 15.39
CA SER A 113 35.98 18.26 14.73
C SER A 113 35.97 17.09 15.71
N GLY A 114 35.98 15.86 15.19
CA GLY A 114 35.95 14.65 16.02
C GLY A 114 34.55 14.10 16.24
N ASN A 115 33.64 14.34 15.29
CA ASN A 115 32.30 13.76 15.26
C ASN A 115 32.32 12.37 14.63
N ILE A 116 31.36 11.54 15.02
CA ILE A 116 30.98 10.32 14.29
C ILE A 116 29.56 10.54 13.78
N ASP A 117 29.42 10.69 12.46
CA ASP A 117 28.13 10.83 11.78
C ASP A 117 27.80 9.55 11.02
N VAL A 118 26.65 8.95 11.31
CA VAL A 118 26.13 7.75 10.63
C VAL A 118 24.72 8.05 10.17
N THR A 119 24.49 8.03 8.85
CA THR A 119 23.19 8.37 8.25
C THR A 119 22.66 7.19 7.43
N GLY A 120 21.47 6.69 7.80
CA GLY A 120 20.80 5.52 7.23
C GLY A 120 21.71 4.33 6.94
N SER A 121 22.67 4.07 7.84
CA SER A 121 23.76 3.09 7.61
C SER A 121 23.85 2.06 8.73
N GLU A 122 24.43 0.90 8.42
CA GLU A 122 24.55 -0.23 9.35
C GLU A 122 26.00 -0.46 9.78
N LEU A 123 26.23 -0.55 11.09
CA LEU A 123 27.50 -0.93 11.69
C LEU A 123 27.30 -2.22 12.48
N GLN A 124 28.05 -3.26 12.16
CA GLN A 124 27.89 -4.58 12.77
C GLN A 124 29.24 -5.14 13.26
N ALA A 125 29.25 -5.65 14.49
CA ALA A 125 30.35 -6.37 15.09
C ALA A 125 29.88 -7.69 15.70
N GLY A 126 30.52 -8.81 15.38
CA GLY A 126 30.23 -10.10 16.03
C GLY A 126 30.67 -10.15 17.51
N GLY A 127 31.63 -9.31 17.89
CA GLY A 127 32.14 -9.11 19.24
C GLY A 127 31.72 -7.76 19.80
N HIS A 128 32.70 -6.93 20.15
CA HIS A 128 32.48 -5.60 20.73
C HIS A 128 32.42 -4.53 19.64
N ALA A 129 31.53 -3.55 19.77
CA ALA A 129 31.54 -2.35 18.96
C ALA A 129 31.86 -1.14 19.84
N THR A 130 32.69 -0.22 19.36
CA THR A 130 33.04 1.01 20.06
C THR A 130 32.98 2.18 19.09
N LEU A 131 32.15 3.18 19.41
CA LEU A 131 32.13 4.47 18.75
C LEU A 131 32.63 5.49 19.77
N ASN A 132 33.78 6.09 19.49
CA ASN A 132 34.43 7.04 20.37
C ASN A 132 34.69 8.35 19.63
N ALA A 133 33.89 9.37 19.93
CA ALA A 133 33.97 10.70 19.38
C ALA A 133 34.51 11.68 20.42
N GLN A 134 35.50 12.47 20.05
CA GLN A 134 35.97 13.58 20.90
C GLN A 134 34.91 14.68 21.02
N ASN A 135 34.04 14.80 20.03
CA ASN A 135 32.92 15.74 20.05
C ASN A 135 31.60 14.96 20.05
N ASP A 136 30.84 14.93 18.97
CA ASP A 136 29.48 14.37 18.95
C ASP A 136 29.39 12.98 18.30
N ILE A 137 28.45 12.17 18.76
CA ILE A 137 27.97 10.99 18.01
C ILE A 137 26.57 11.28 17.50
N MET A 138 26.39 11.23 16.17
CA MET A 138 25.10 11.44 15.54
C MET A 138 24.74 10.25 14.65
N LEU A 139 23.73 9.49 15.08
CA LEU A 139 23.14 8.39 14.32
C LEU A 139 21.76 8.83 13.84
N THR A 140 21.62 9.12 12.55
CA THR A 140 20.37 9.58 11.95
C THR A 140 19.88 8.58 10.91
N SER A 141 18.58 8.44 10.73
CA SER A 141 18.03 7.77 9.56
C SER A 141 18.35 8.54 8.27
N ALA A 142 18.16 7.91 7.12
CA ALA A 142 18.13 8.56 5.83
C ALA A 142 16.69 8.58 5.28
N GLN A 143 16.24 9.73 4.78
CA GLN A 143 14.86 9.91 4.32
C GLN A 143 14.64 9.30 2.94
N ASN A 144 13.49 8.66 2.77
CA ASN A 144 12.99 8.12 1.51
C ASN A 144 11.68 8.83 1.16
N ILE A 145 11.48 9.10 -0.12
CA ILE A 145 10.30 9.81 -0.63
C ILE A 145 9.72 9.03 -1.79
N GLN A 146 8.40 8.83 -1.78
CA GLN A 146 7.64 8.29 -2.91
C GLN A 146 6.50 9.24 -3.24
N THR A 147 6.38 9.59 -4.52
CA THR A 147 5.27 10.41 -5.02
C THR A 147 4.54 9.67 -6.12
N VAL A 148 3.22 9.82 -6.15
CA VAL A 148 2.34 9.32 -7.20
C VAL A 148 1.55 10.53 -7.71
N ASP A 149 1.58 10.78 -9.00
CA ASP A 149 0.67 11.73 -9.66
C ASP A 149 -0.01 11.02 -10.81
N GLY A 150 -1.33 10.93 -10.76
CA GLY A 150 -2.12 10.25 -11.77
C GLY A 150 -3.29 11.09 -12.22
N LYS A 151 -3.63 10.97 -13.49
CA LYS A 151 -4.81 11.59 -14.09
C LYS A 151 -5.44 10.61 -15.06
N ASN A 152 -6.77 10.62 -15.09
CA ASN A 152 -7.52 9.87 -16.08
C ASN A 152 -8.65 10.70 -16.67
N SER A 153 -9.01 10.37 -17.90
CA SER A 153 -10.20 10.89 -18.56
C SER A 153 -10.80 9.83 -19.47
N SER A 154 -12.13 9.81 -19.55
CA SER A 154 -12.85 8.93 -20.45
C SER A 154 -14.03 9.65 -21.08
N LYS A 155 -14.38 9.25 -22.29
CA LYS A 155 -15.58 9.69 -22.99
C LYS A 155 -16.08 8.58 -23.89
N GLY A 156 -17.39 8.45 -24.01
CA GLY A 156 -17.98 7.45 -24.87
C GLY A 156 -19.41 7.79 -25.24
N GLY A 157 -19.87 7.19 -26.32
CA GLY A 157 -21.26 7.28 -26.74
C GLY A 157 -21.64 6.07 -27.55
N SER A 158 -22.90 5.67 -27.45
CA SER A 158 -23.46 4.56 -28.20
C SER A 158 -24.89 4.82 -28.61
N VAL A 159 -25.28 4.20 -29.72
CA VAL A 159 -26.65 4.13 -30.20
C VAL A 159 -26.99 2.68 -30.48
N GLY A 160 -28.20 2.26 -30.20
CA GLY A 160 -28.62 0.87 -30.39
C GLY A 160 -30.09 0.74 -30.73
N VAL A 161 -30.40 -0.41 -31.29
CA VAL A 161 -31.74 -0.83 -31.64
C VAL A 161 -31.96 -2.22 -31.07
N GLY A 162 -33.12 -2.41 -30.44
CA GLY A 162 -33.46 -3.68 -29.84
C GLY A 162 -34.89 -4.10 -30.12
N VAL A 163 -35.12 -5.40 -29.97
CA VAL A 163 -36.45 -6.01 -30.00
C VAL A 163 -36.64 -6.73 -28.67
N THR A 164 -37.72 -6.42 -27.97
CA THR A 164 -38.12 -7.04 -26.71
C THR A 164 -39.42 -7.80 -26.92
N PHE A 165 -39.48 -9.05 -26.49
CA PHE A 165 -40.64 -9.92 -26.57
C PHE A 165 -41.12 -10.19 -25.15
N GLY A 166 -42.37 -9.85 -24.85
CA GLY A 166 -42.97 -10.09 -23.53
C GLY A 166 -44.43 -10.53 -23.63
N SER A 167 -45.10 -10.65 -22.49
CA SER A 167 -46.51 -11.05 -22.39
C SER A 167 -47.47 -10.13 -23.18
N ASN A 168 -47.05 -8.89 -23.46
CA ASN A 168 -47.81 -7.90 -24.24
C ASN A 168 -47.39 -7.84 -25.73
N GLY A 169 -46.60 -8.80 -26.23
CA GLY A 169 -46.14 -8.87 -27.63
C GLY A 169 -44.68 -8.44 -27.84
N ALA A 170 -44.30 -8.28 -29.10
CA ALA A 170 -42.96 -7.81 -29.51
C ALA A 170 -42.94 -6.28 -29.64
N GLY A 171 -41.97 -5.62 -29.01
CA GLY A 171 -41.76 -4.18 -29.05
C GLY A 171 -40.36 -3.84 -29.55
N PHE A 172 -40.27 -2.81 -30.39
CA PHE A 172 -38.98 -2.22 -30.80
C PHE A 172 -38.55 -1.16 -29.80
N ASN A 173 -37.24 -1.03 -29.58
CA ASN A 173 -36.65 0.07 -28.85
C ASN A 173 -35.45 0.65 -29.60
N VAL A 174 -35.25 1.96 -29.46
CA VAL A 174 -34.05 2.69 -29.88
C VAL A 174 -33.43 3.28 -28.62
N ASN A 175 -32.16 3.02 -28.38
CA ASN A 175 -31.43 3.56 -27.24
C ASN A 175 -30.26 4.42 -27.68
N ALA A 176 -29.95 5.43 -26.89
CA ALA A 176 -28.75 6.24 -27.03
C ALA A 176 -28.15 6.49 -25.66
N SER A 177 -26.82 6.51 -25.57
CA SER A 177 -26.12 6.86 -24.33
C SER A 177 -24.83 7.62 -24.59
N VAL A 178 -24.46 8.47 -23.65
CA VAL A 178 -23.21 9.21 -23.60
C VAL A 178 -22.64 9.14 -22.19
N ASN A 179 -21.32 9.06 -22.08
CA ASN A 179 -20.62 9.08 -20.81
C ASN A 179 -19.34 9.91 -20.90
N ARG A 180 -18.95 10.48 -19.77
CA ARG A 180 -17.70 11.21 -19.59
C ARG A 180 -17.20 11.03 -18.17
N GLY A 181 -15.94 10.66 -18.03
CA GLY A 181 -15.21 10.54 -16.77
C GLY A 181 -13.99 11.44 -16.75
N LYS A 182 -13.64 11.95 -15.56
CA LYS A 182 -12.31 12.48 -15.27
C LYS A 182 -11.94 12.22 -13.82
N GLY A 183 -10.66 12.05 -13.56
CA GLY A 183 -10.16 12.00 -12.21
C GLY A 183 -8.68 12.26 -12.10
N PHE A 184 -8.24 12.41 -10.86
CA PHE A 184 -6.84 12.51 -10.50
C PHE A 184 -6.57 11.72 -9.22
N GLU A 185 -5.31 11.39 -9.02
CA GLU A 185 -4.74 10.88 -7.78
C GLU A 185 -3.40 11.57 -7.51
N LYS A 186 -3.14 11.85 -6.23
CA LYS A 186 -1.88 12.39 -5.75
C LYS A 186 -1.51 11.69 -4.46
N GLY A 187 -0.35 11.05 -4.43
CA GLY A 187 0.23 10.42 -3.26
C GLY A 187 1.57 11.05 -2.92
N ASN A 188 1.85 11.26 -1.64
CA ASN A 188 3.17 11.62 -1.14
C ASN A 188 3.45 10.85 0.16
N SER A 189 4.43 9.96 0.09
CA SER A 189 4.88 9.11 1.19
C SER A 189 6.31 9.49 1.55
N GLN A 190 6.57 9.66 2.84
CA GLN A 190 7.90 9.85 3.40
C GLN A 190 8.12 8.84 4.51
N TYR A 191 9.23 8.13 4.48
CA TYR A 191 9.62 7.15 5.48
C TYR A 191 11.14 7.10 5.56
N ALA A 192 11.69 6.51 6.60
CA ALA A 192 13.12 6.58 6.86
C ALA A 192 13.79 5.20 6.82
N THR A 193 15.03 5.17 6.34
CA THR A 193 15.95 4.05 6.50
C THR A 193 16.77 4.31 7.75
N ASP A 194 16.51 3.56 8.81
CA ASP A 194 17.17 3.76 10.10
C ASP A 194 18.69 3.54 10.04
N SER A 195 19.42 4.23 10.91
CA SER A 195 20.81 3.84 11.21
C SER A 195 20.85 2.78 12.30
N THR A 196 21.71 1.77 12.13
CA THR A 196 21.82 0.67 13.10
C THR A 196 23.26 0.46 13.55
N VAL A 197 23.45 0.20 14.85
CA VAL A 197 24.74 -0.22 15.41
C VAL A 197 24.55 -1.47 16.26
N ASN A 198 25.09 -2.59 15.79
CA ASN A 198 24.86 -3.91 16.33
C ASN A 198 26.17 -4.51 16.87
N ALA A 199 26.24 -4.80 18.16
CA ALA A 199 27.35 -5.53 18.78
C ALA A 199 26.89 -6.90 19.31
N GLY A 200 27.59 -7.99 18.97
CA GLY A 200 27.30 -9.31 19.52
C GLY A 200 27.58 -9.42 21.02
N LYS A 201 28.44 -8.55 21.56
CA LYS A 201 28.79 -8.47 22.99
C LYS A 201 28.51 -7.09 23.56
N THR A 202 29.53 -6.27 23.77
CA THR A 202 29.38 -4.93 24.35
C THR A 202 29.37 -3.89 23.26
N LEU A 203 28.35 -3.05 23.24
CA LEU A 203 28.38 -1.79 22.52
C LEU A 203 28.84 -0.69 23.49
N THR A 204 29.85 0.08 23.09
CA THR A 204 30.31 1.28 23.81
C THR A 204 30.13 2.52 22.95
N LEU A 205 29.37 3.49 23.43
CA LEU A 205 29.26 4.83 22.86
C LEU A 205 29.97 5.81 23.80
N SER A 206 30.89 6.61 23.27
CA SER A 206 31.63 7.61 24.04
C SER A 206 31.68 8.91 23.26
N SER A 207 31.04 9.96 23.75
CA SER A 207 31.08 11.29 23.14
C SER A 207 31.56 12.32 24.17
N GLY A 208 32.45 13.22 23.72
CA GLY A 208 32.90 14.33 24.56
C GLY A 208 31.82 15.41 24.75
N HIS A 209 30.86 15.49 23.83
CA HIS A 209 29.72 16.40 23.89
C HIS A 209 28.40 15.61 23.84
N ASP A 210 27.62 15.74 22.77
CA ASP A 210 26.27 15.19 22.69
C ASP A 210 26.26 13.83 21.96
N THR A 211 25.27 13.02 22.28
CA THR A 211 24.94 11.80 21.53
C THR A 211 23.49 11.89 21.07
N THR A 212 23.26 11.81 19.77
CA THR A 212 21.92 11.87 19.17
C THR A 212 21.63 10.61 18.37
N LEU A 213 20.50 9.97 18.68
CA LEU A 213 19.91 8.88 17.92
C LEU A 213 18.58 9.39 17.38
N LYS A 214 18.44 9.51 16.06
CA LYS A 214 17.19 9.98 15.43
C LYS A 214 16.80 9.07 14.28
N GLY A 215 15.75 8.27 14.45
CA GLY A 215 15.48 7.15 13.54
C GLY A 215 16.65 6.17 13.54
N ALA A 216 17.15 5.83 14.73
CA ALA A 216 18.33 4.98 14.88
C ALA A 216 18.18 3.97 16.02
N GLN A 217 18.78 2.81 15.84
CA GLN A 217 18.74 1.72 16.81
C GLN A 217 20.15 1.26 17.12
N VAL A 218 20.46 1.16 18.41
CA VAL A 218 21.74 0.64 18.85
C VAL A 218 21.55 -0.49 19.82
N GLN A 219 22.31 -1.57 19.64
CA GLN A 219 22.13 -2.78 20.43
C GLN A 219 23.42 -3.50 20.76
N GLY A 220 23.40 -4.16 21.91
CA GLY A 220 24.41 -5.13 22.31
C GLY A 220 23.95 -5.95 23.50
N ASN A 221 24.58 -7.08 23.78
CA ASN A 221 24.26 -7.84 25.00
C ASN A 221 24.49 -7.00 26.28
N LYS A 222 25.51 -6.14 26.25
CA LYS A 222 25.69 -5.01 27.19
C LYS A 222 25.79 -3.72 26.39
N VAL A 223 25.17 -2.64 26.86
CA VAL A 223 25.38 -1.29 26.29
C VAL A 223 26.02 -0.39 27.34
N ILE A 224 27.09 0.29 26.97
CA ILE A 224 27.73 1.32 27.78
C ILE A 224 27.67 2.62 26.97
N ALA A 225 27.17 3.70 27.57
CA ALA A 225 27.16 5.01 26.93
C ALA A 225 27.68 6.07 27.90
N ASN A 226 28.75 6.76 27.51
CA ASN A 226 29.32 7.90 28.23
C ASN A 226 29.14 9.15 27.36
N VAL A 227 28.25 10.04 27.80
CA VAL A 227 27.85 11.23 27.03
C VAL A 227 28.21 12.48 27.83
N GLY A 228 29.11 13.30 27.31
CA GLY A 228 29.63 14.47 28.02
C GLY A 228 28.57 15.52 28.37
N ASN A 229 27.59 15.71 27.50
CA ASN A 229 26.51 16.69 27.66
C ASN A 229 25.14 16.02 27.61
N ASN A 230 24.49 15.96 26.45
CA ASN A 230 23.09 15.54 26.31
C ASN A 230 22.96 14.27 25.47
N LEU A 231 22.06 13.39 25.90
CA LEU A 231 21.66 12.20 25.15
C LEU A 231 20.24 12.41 24.61
N THR A 232 20.09 12.44 23.29
CA THR A 232 18.79 12.61 22.62
C THR A 232 18.42 11.36 21.85
N LEU A 233 17.26 10.78 22.12
CA LEU A 233 16.69 9.69 21.33
C LEU A 233 15.34 10.13 20.78
N GLN A 234 15.20 10.16 19.46
CA GLN A 234 13.99 10.63 18.80
C GLN A 234 13.54 9.66 17.71
N SER A 235 12.35 9.10 17.89
CA SER A 235 11.69 8.28 16.87
C SER A 235 11.18 9.16 15.72
N GLU A 236 11.42 8.73 14.49
CA GLU A 236 10.90 9.44 13.31
C GLU A 236 9.53 8.92 12.89
N GLN A 237 8.71 9.86 12.42
CA GLN A 237 7.38 9.56 11.89
C GLN A 237 7.47 9.35 10.38
N ALA A 238 6.97 8.22 9.92
CA ALA A 238 6.60 8.04 8.53
C ALA A 238 5.28 8.78 8.27
N THR A 239 5.16 9.38 7.09
CA THR A 239 3.96 10.08 6.63
C THR A 239 3.48 9.51 5.31
N ASP A 240 2.19 9.34 5.12
CA ASP A 240 1.59 8.97 3.84
C ASP A 240 0.33 9.80 3.62
N ASN A 241 0.35 10.62 2.59
CA ASN A 241 -0.77 11.48 2.23
C ASN A 241 -1.27 11.07 0.84
N TYR A 242 -2.57 10.85 0.70
CA TYR A 242 -3.17 10.49 -0.57
C TYR A 242 -4.49 11.23 -0.81
N ASP A 243 -4.59 11.86 -1.96
CA ASP A 243 -5.77 12.56 -2.45
C ASP A 243 -6.19 12.00 -3.79
N SER A 244 -7.45 11.56 -3.91
CA SER A 244 -8.02 11.26 -5.22
C SER A 244 -9.43 11.78 -5.36
N LYS A 245 -9.79 12.06 -6.62
CA LYS A 245 -11.14 12.43 -6.98
C LYS A 245 -11.46 11.87 -8.35
N GLN A 246 -12.55 11.12 -8.41
CA GLN A 246 -13.14 10.65 -9.65
C GLN A 246 -14.51 11.29 -9.84
N THR A 247 -14.82 11.73 -11.05
CA THR A 247 -16.14 12.24 -11.41
C THR A 247 -16.56 11.61 -12.71
N ARG A 248 -17.74 11.00 -12.72
CA ARG A 248 -18.34 10.39 -13.91
C ARG A 248 -19.72 10.99 -14.11
N LEU A 249 -20.03 11.31 -15.35
CA LEU A 249 -21.37 11.68 -15.80
C LEU A 249 -21.76 10.74 -16.92
N SER A 250 -22.98 10.25 -16.90
CA SER A 250 -23.56 9.57 -18.05
C SER A 250 -25.03 9.92 -18.19
N ALA A 251 -25.48 9.97 -19.44
CA ALA A 251 -26.87 10.17 -19.78
C ALA A 251 -27.22 9.17 -20.87
N GLY A 252 -28.39 8.58 -20.78
CA GLY A 252 -28.92 7.71 -21.80
C GLY A 252 -30.43 7.79 -21.82
N GLY A 253 -31.01 7.27 -22.88
CA GLY A 253 -32.44 7.13 -22.98
C GLY A 253 -32.79 6.04 -23.95
N SER A 254 -34.00 5.53 -23.82
CA SER A 254 -34.58 4.60 -24.77
C SER A 254 -36.01 5.01 -25.10
N VAL A 255 -36.39 4.83 -26.35
CA VAL A 255 -37.76 5.06 -26.83
C VAL A 255 -38.22 3.77 -27.49
N GLY A 256 -39.36 3.25 -27.05
CA GLY A 256 -39.92 2.01 -27.58
C GLY A 256 -41.45 1.96 -27.47
N PHE A 257 -42.02 0.80 -27.75
CA PHE A 257 -43.48 0.63 -27.84
C PHE A 257 -44.18 0.98 -26.51
N GLY A 258 -44.82 2.15 -26.48
CA GLY A 258 -45.70 2.62 -25.41
C GLY A 258 -45.06 3.53 -24.35
N ASN A 259 -43.73 3.49 -24.13
CA ASN A 259 -43.06 4.30 -23.10
C ASN A 259 -41.62 4.69 -23.51
N GLY A 260 -41.19 5.88 -23.07
CA GLY A 260 -39.80 6.33 -23.17
C GLY A 260 -39.14 6.39 -21.81
N SER A 261 -37.85 6.08 -21.74
CA SER A 261 -37.04 6.20 -20.54
C SER A 261 -35.91 7.19 -20.76
N LEU A 262 -35.63 8.01 -19.75
CA LEU A 262 -34.48 8.90 -19.69
C LEU A 262 -33.73 8.58 -18.40
N ASN A 263 -32.46 8.23 -18.52
CA ASN A 263 -31.57 7.98 -17.41
C ASN A 263 -30.44 9.02 -17.40
N ILE A 264 -30.31 9.77 -16.32
CA ILE A 264 -29.17 10.67 -16.08
C ILE A 264 -28.53 10.20 -14.78
N SER A 265 -27.23 9.93 -14.83
CA SER A 265 -26.46 9.58 -13.64
C SER A 265 -25.20 10.42 -13.54
N ALA A 266 -24.89 10.82 -12.32
CA ALA A 266 -23.63 11.44 -11.98
C ALA A 266 -23.10 10.76 -10.73
N SER A 267 -21.82 10.38 -10.75
CA SER A 267 -21.14 9.84 -9.59
C SER A 267 -19.85 10.60 -9.32
N ARG A 268 -19.52 10.69 -8.04
CA ARG A 268 -18.34 11.37 -7.56
C ARG A 268 -17.75 10.58 -6.40
N ASP A 269 -16.53 10.13 -6.59
CA ASP A 269 -15.75 9.45 -5.58
C ASP A 269 -14.62 10.38 -5.15
N LYS A 270 -14.37 10.49 -3.86
CA LYS A 270 -13.26 11.25 -3.30
C LYS A 270 -12.61 10.41 -2.21
N MET A 271 -11.28 10.39 -2.18
CA MET A 271 -10.51 9.85 -1.08
C MET A 271 -9.52 10.92 -0.62
N HIS A 272 -9.44 11.11 0.68
CA HIS A 272 -8.41 11.89 1.33
C HIS A 272 -7.91 11.05 2.50
N SER A 273 -6.61 10.79 2.54
CA SER A 273 -5.96 10.01 3.57
C SER A 273 -4.73 10.77 4.03
N GLU A 274 -4.60 10.94 5.34
CA GLU A 274 -3.39 11.40 6.00
C GLU A 274 -3.01 10.36 7.04
N TYR A 275 -1.79 9.84 6.93
CA TYR A 275 -1.21 8.89 7.85
C TYR A 275 0.08 9.48 8.40
N ARG A 276 0.24 9.40 9.72
CA ARG A 276 1.48 9.73 10.43
C ARG A 276 1.67 8.72 11.54
N SER A 277 2.77 8.00 11.51
CA SER A 277 3.09 7.00 12.54
C SER A 277 4.58 6.83 12.68
N VAL A 278 5.03 6.51 13.89
CA VAL A 278 6.36 5.95 14.09
C VAL A 278 6.33 4.51 13.57
N GLN A 279 7.15 4.21 12.56
CA GLN A 279 7.29 2.84 12.04
C GLN A 279 8.34 2.06 12.82
N ASN A 280 9.48 2.70 13.11
CA ASN A 280 10.57 2.12 13.89
C ASN A 280 10.83 2.99 15.12
N GLN A 281 10.86 2.35 16.29
CA GLN A 281 11.18 3.04 17.52
C GLN A 281 12.69 3.23 17.63
N THR A 282 13.13 4.48 17.76
CA THR A 282 14.52 4.79 18.09
C THR A 282 14.83 4.30 19.50
N GLY A 283 15.99 3.68 19.69
CA GLY A 283 16.29 3.12 20.99
C GLY A 283 17.68 2.58 21.22
N ILE A 284 17.96 2.41 22.50
CA ILE A 284 19.11 1.68 23.03
C ILE A 284 18.58 0.34 23.58
N PHE A 285 19.06 -0.76 23.02
CA PHE A 285 18.60 -2.10 23.36
C PHE A 285 19.75 -2.94 23.92
N ALA A 286 19.69 -3.20 25.22
CA ALA A 286 20.64 -4.07 25.91
C ALA A 286 20.08 -5.49 26.08
N GLY A 287 20.94 -6.49 25.94
CA GLY A 287 20.62 -7.87 26.30
C GLY A 287 20.66 -8.10 27.81
N LYS A 288 21.00 -9.33 28.20
CA LYS A 288 20.96 -9.83 29.59
C LYS A 288 22.00 -9.21 30.51
N GLU A 289 23.00 -8.54 29.95
CA GLU A 289 24.06 -7.86 30.71
C GLU A 289 23.72 -6.40 31.03
N GLY A 290 22.56 -5.91 30.58
CA GLY A 290 22.05 -4.60 30.97
C GLY A 290 22.69 -3.41 30.25
N PHE A 291 22.26 -2.22 30.65
CA PHE A 291 22.85 -0.96 30.20
C PHE A 291 23.48 -0.18 31.35
N ASP A 292 24.59 0.52 31.05
CA ASP A 292 25.20 1.50 31.93
C ASP A 292 25.40 2.80 31.14
N ILE A 293 24.50 3.75 31.36
CA ILE A 293 24.43 5.01 30.62
C ILE A 293 24.71 6.14 31.59
N THR A 294 25.76 6.91 31.33
CA THR A 294 26.10 8.13 32.08
C THR A 294 26.04 9.34 31.14
N VAL A 295 25.24 10.33 31.51
CA VAL A 295 24.96 11.54 30.72
C VAL A 295 25.23 12.77 31.59
N GLY A 296 26.07 13.69 31.12
CA GLY A 296 26.52 14.82 31.92
C GLY A 296 25.40 15.81 32.30
N LYS A 297 24.36 15.96 31.47
CA LYS A 297 23.33 16.99 31.65
C LYS A 297 21.90 16.47 31.53
N HIS A 298 21.48 16.09 30.33
CA HIS A 298 20.08 15.81 30.05
C HIS A 298 19.90 14.63 29.11
N THR A 299 18.91 13.79 29.41
CA THR A 299 18.45 12.72 28.52
C THR A 299 17.04 13.06 28.04
N GLN A 300 16.85 13.14 26.72
CA GLN A 300 15.55 13.39 26.08
C GLN A 300 15.08 12.13 25.33
N LEU A 301 13.85 11.68 25.60
CA LEU A 301 13.22 10.53 24.94
C LEU A 301 11.94 10.92 24.19
N ASP A 302 12.05 11.18 22.90
CA ASP A 302 10.92 11.58 22.04
C ASP A 302 10.35 10.37 21.30
N GLY A 303 9.38 9.70 21.95
CA GLY A 303 8.80 8.46 21.42
C GLY A 303 9.82 7.33 21.30
N ALA A 304 10.92 7.40 22.04
CA ALA A 304 12.05 6.49 22.02
C ALA A 304 12.10 5.58 23.26
N VAL A 305 12.98 4.58 23.24
CA VAL A 305 13.09 3.60 24.32
C VAL A 305 14.54 3.30 24.70
N ILE A 306 14.79 3.13 26.00
CA ILE A 306 15.98 2.46 26.53
C ILE A 306 15.48 1.18 27.18
N ALA A 307 15.82 0.03 26.60
CA ALA A 307 15.30 -1.27 27.02
C ALA A 307 16.43 -2.23 27.36
N SER A 308 16.15 -3.15 28.28
CA SER A 308 17.04 -4.26 28.57
C SER A 308 16.30 -5.55 28.90
N GLU A 309 16.89 -6.69 28.52
CA GLU A 309 16.50 -8.02 29.01
C GLU A 309 17.15 -8.40 30.36
N GLY A 310 18.12 -7.62 30.83
CA GLY A 310 18.82 -7.84 32.10
C GLY A 310 17.99 -7.46 33.32
N ASN A 311 18.30 -8.07 34.47
CA ASN A 311 17.71 -7.70 35.76
C ASN A 311 17.93 -6.21 36.05
N ALA A 312 17.03 -5.60 36.82
CA ALA A 312 17.06 -4.17 37.16
C ALA A 312 18.42 -3.69 37.71
N GLU A 313 19.11 -4.53 38.47
CA GLU A 313 20.45 -4.26 39.04
C GLU A 313 21.58 -4.11 38.01
N LYS A 314 21.37 -4.56 36.77
CA LYS A 314 22.31 -4.39 35.65
C LYS A 314 22.01 -3.16 34.80
N ASN A 315 20.93 -2.44 35.13
CA ASN A 315 20.41 -1.33 34.33
C ASN A 315 20.58 -0.03 35.12
N ARG A 316 21.51 0.81 34.68
CA ARG A 316 21.79 2.11 35.30
C ARG A 316 21.71 3.21 34.26
N LEU A 317 20.88 4.21 34.53
CA LEU A 317 20.87 5.50 33.84
C LEU A 317 21.22 6.58 34.86
N ASP A 318 22.37 7.20 34.68
CA ASP A 318 22.84 8.35 35.45
C ASP A 318 22.76 9.58 34.52
N THR A 319 21.86 10.51 34.82
CA THR A 319 21.63 11.72 34.04
C THR A 319 21.19 12.84 34.97
N GLY A 320 21.55 14.09 34.64
CA GLY A 320 21.15 15.23 35.45
C GLY A 320 19.63 15.46 35.43
N THR A 321 19.03 15.39 34.25
CA THR A 321 17.58 15.53 34.04
C THR A 321 17.11 14.56 32.97
N LEU A 322 15.84 14.14 33.06
CA LEU A 322 15.19 13.23 32.11
C LEU A 322 13.90 13.86 31.62
N GLY A 323 13.71 13.88 30.29
CA GLY A 323 12.55 14.46 29.60
C GLY A 323 12.02 13.61 28.47
#